data_AF-A0A3N5PA01-F1
#
_entry.id   AF-A0A3N5PA01-F1
#
_cell.length_a   1.000
_cell.length_b   1.000
_cell.length_c   1.000
_cell.angle_alpha   90.00
_cell.angle_beta   90.00
_cell.angle_gamma   90.00
#
_symmetry.space_group_name_H-M   'P 1'
#
loop_
_entity.id
_entity.type
_entity.pdbx_description
1 polymer ?
#
loop_
_entity_poly.entity_id
_entity_poly.type
_entity_poly.pdbx_seq_one_letter_code
_entity_poly.pdbx_strand_id
1 'polypeptide(L)'
;MTVSINDLADFTTKVSLEMGGLSGSIGVGWCDQASDKTIAEFLGEWTYPITDAFKVYWFLERGKRHLMQIFLIESAKKFKYKQINLQHRFEHYFKLLELMDKQFLEAAKDNPALFPVPDGGWGFPDYISNTFSYDFMGIDNEEETEVA
;
A
#
# COMPACT_ATOMS: atom_id res chain seq x y z
N MET A 1 -18.19 -15.16 -14.85
CA MET A 1 -16.93 -14.60 -15.40
C MET A 1 -15.84 -14.92 -14.40
N THR A 2 -14.89 -15.76 -14.76
CA THR A 2 -13.67 -15.96 -13.96
C THR A 2 -12.87 -14.66 -13.99
N VAL A 3 -12.77 -13.98 -12.85
CA VAL A 3 -11.95 -12.77 -12.74
C VAL A 3 -10.49 -13.23 -12.73
N SER A 4 -9.74 -12.92 -13.79
CA SER A 4 -8.30 -13.15 -13.88
C SER A 4 -7.55 -11.83 -14.02
N ILE A 5 -6.24 -11.89 -13.76
CA ILE A 5 -5.29 -10.81 -14.05
C ILE A 5 -4.25 -11.40 -14.99
N ASN A 6 -4.23 -10.93 -16.23
CA ASN A 6 -3.48 -11.59 -17.31
C ASN A 6 -2.05 -11.07 -17.42
N ASP A 7 -1.84 -9.79 -17.12
CA ASP A 7 -0.55 -9.11 -17.16
C ASP A 7 -0.59 -7.84 -16.28
N LEU A 8 0.53 -7.12 -16.23
CA LEU A 8 0.65 -5.88 -15.48
C LEU A 8 -0.29 -4.77 -15.99
N ALA A 9 -0.52 -4.66 -17.29
CA ALA A 9 -1.39 -3.61 -17.83
C ALA A 9 -2.87 -3.86 -17.46
N ASP A 10 -3.30 -5.12 -17.51
CA ASP A 10 -4.61 -5.58 -17.04
C ASP A 10 -4.76 -5.33 -15.54
N PHE A 11 -3.71 -5.62 -14.76
CA PHE A 11 -3.68 -5.31 -13.32
C PHE A 11 -3.85 -3.82 -13.03
N THR A 12 -3.00 -2.97 -13.61
CA THR A 12 -3.09 -1.51 -13.44
C THR A 12 -4.47 -0.99 -13.79
N THR A 13 -5.05 -1.49 -14.88
CA THR A 13 -6.40 -1.10 -15.32
C THR A 13 -7.45 -1.46 -14.28
N LYS A 14 -7.40 -2.67 -13.71
CA LYS A 14 -8.34 -3.12 -12.68
C LYS A 14 -8.19 -2.31 -11.38
N VAL A 15 -6.97 -2.08 -10.92
CA VAL A 15 -6.71 -1.24 -9.73
C VAL A 15 -7.26 0.17 -9.92
N SER A 16 -6.98 0.77 -11.09
CA SER A 16 -7.50 2.09 -11.44
C SER A 16 -9.03 2.14 -11.46
N LEU A 17 -9.67 1.10 -11.99
CA LEU A 17 -11.13 0.97 -12.06
C LEU A 17 -11.76 0.83 -10.67
N GLU A 18 -11.20 0.00 -9.78
CA GLU A 18 -11.71 -0.14 -8.40
C GLU A 18 -11.55 1.13 -7.57
N MET A 19 -10.55 1.95 -7.89
CA MET A 19 -10.31 3.23 -7.23
C MET A 19 -11.23 4.34 -7.76
N GLY A 20 -11.95 4.11 -8.85
CA GLY A 20 -12.96 5.03 -9.39
C GLY A 20 -12.43 6.43 -9.61
N GLY A 21 -13.16 7.46 -9.17
CA GLY A 21 -12.76 8.87 -9.34
C GLY A 21 -11.48 9.28 -8.60
N LEU A 22 -11.02 8.46 -7.63
CA LEU A 22 -9.75 8.73 -6.95
C LEU A 22 -8.58 8.56 -7.92
N SER A 23 -8.57 7.52 -8.78
CA SER A 23 -7.45 7.26 -9.69
C SER A 23 -7.15 8.44 -10.63
N GLY A 24 -8.18 9.14 -11.10
CA GLY A 24 -8.05 10.36 -11.91
C GLY A 24 -7.55 11.58 -11.13
N SER A 25 -7.69 11.58 -9.81
CA SER A 25 -7.30 12.69 -8.93
C SER A 25 -5.83 12.66 -8.50
N ILE A 26 -5.17 11.50 -8.63
CA ILE A 26 -3.84 11.27 -8.05
C ILE A 26 -2.73 11.81 -8.97
N GLY A 27 -2.95 11.87 -10.28
CA GLY A 27 -1.94 12.26 -11.29
C GLY A 27 -1.55 11.09 -12.19
N VAL A 28 -0.87 11.37 -13.30
CA VAL A 28 -0.49 10.34 -14.29
C VAL A 28 0.66 9.49 -13.75
N GLY A 29 0.60 8.18 -13.90
CA GLY A 29 1.68 7.24 -13.55
C GLY A 29 1.64 6.66 -12.13
N TRP A 30 0.75 7.13 -11.25
CA TRP A 30 0.69 6.59 -9.87
C TRP A 30 0.05 5.21 -9.78
N CYS A 31 -0.89 4.90 -10.68
CA CYS A 31 -1.43 3.54 -10.78
C CYS A 31 -0.35 2.56 -11.23
N ASP A 32 0.53 2.96 -12.14
CA ASP A 32 1.68 2.15 -12.56
C ASP A 32 2.63 1.94 -11.39
N GLN A 33 2.98 2.99 -10.65
CA GLN A 33 3.87 2.88 -9.49
C GLN A 33 3.28 2.00 -8.36
N ALA A 34 1.97 2.11 -8.09
CA ALA A 34 1.30 1.24 -7.12
C ALA A 34 1.31 -0.22 -7.58
N SER A 35 1.15 -0.44 -8.89
CA SER A 35 1.14 -1.76 -9.47
C SER A 35 2.54 -2.40 -9.42
N ASP A 36 3.59 -1.64 -9.72
CA ASP A 36 4.98 -2.06 -9.61
C ASP A 36 5.35 -2.44 -8.16
N LYS A 37 4.92 -1.64 -7.18
CA LYS A 37 5.11 -1.94 -5.75
C LYS A 37 4.42 -3.24 -5.34
N THR A 38 3.22 -3.48 -5.84
CA THR A 38 2.48 -4.71 -5.57
C THR A 38 3.18 -5.91 -6.19
N ILE A 39 3.63 -5.80 -7.44
CA ILE A 39 4.38 -6.87 -8.09
C ILE A 39 5.67 -7.13 -7.32
N ALA A 40 6.39 -6.11 -6.86
CA ALA A 40 7.59 -6.27 -6.03
C ALA A 40 7.32 -7.00 -4.71
N GLU A 41 6.15 -6.79 -4.09
CA GLU A 41 5.72 -7.48 -2.86
C GLU A 41 5.49 -8.99 -3.07
N PHE A 42 5.09 -9.40 -4.27
CA PHE A 42 4.79 -10.80 -4.62
C PHE A 42 5.79 -11.43 -5.61
N LEU A 43 6.85 -10.69 -5.99
CA LEU A 43 7.78 -11.04 -7.06
C LEU A 43 8.63 -12.24 -6.64
N GLY A 44 8.14 -13.42 -7.02
CA GLY A 44 8.77 -14.70 -6.74
C GLY A 44 7.75 -15.84 -6.75
N GLU A 45 6.49 -15.55 -6.45
CA GLU A 45 5.54 -16.61 -6.11
C GLU A 45 4.27 -16.62 -6.94
N TRP A 46 3.77 -15.44 -7.29
CA TRP A 46 2.55 -15.31 -8.06
C TRP A 46 2.91 -14.81 -9.45
N THR A 47 2.84 -15.72 -10.41
CA THR A 47 3.12 -15.42 -11.82
C THR A 47 1.84 -15.19 -12.58
N TYR A 48 1.90 -14.29 -13.56
CA TYR A 48 0.82 -14.12 -14.51
C TYR A 48 0.69 -15.37 -15.42
N PRO A 49 -0.54 -15.74 -15.84
CA PRO A 49 -1.82 -15.14 -15.45
C PRO A 49 -2.29 -15.62 -14.07
N ILE A 50 -2.75 -14.68 -13.23
CA ILE A 50 -3.34 -15.00 -11.93
C ILE A 50 -4.82 -15.34 -12.16
N THR A 51 -5.17 -16.60 -11.93
CA THR A 51 -6.53 -17.13 -12.17
C THR A 51 -7.23 -17.59 -10.90
N ASP A 52 -6.48 -17.81 -9.82
CA ASP A 52 -7.03 -18.13 -8.51
C ASP A 52 -7.75 -16.91 -7.93
N ALA A 53 -9.03 -17.07 -7.58
CA ALA A 53 -9.88 -15.96 -7.15
C ALA A 53 -9.38 -15.29 -5.86
N PHE A 54 -8.79 -16.07 -4.95
CA PHE A 54 -8.25 -15.55 -3.70
C PHE A 54 -6.99 -14.72 -3.95
N LYS A 55 -6.07 -15.23 -4.80
CA LYS A 55 -4.89 -14.47 -5.24
C LYS A 55 -5.30 -13.19 -5.96
N VAL A 56 -6.24 -13.27 -6.90
CA VAL A 56 -6.75 -12.12 -7.63
C VAL A 56 -7.29 -11.04 -6.68
N TYR A 57 -8.11 -11.44 -5.71
CA TYR A 57 -8.65 -10.52 -4.71
C TYR A 57 -7.53 -9.81 -3.94
N TRP A 58 -6.59 -10.56 -3.36
CA TRP A 58 -5.54 -9.96 -2.55
C TRP A 58 -4.56 -9.13 -3.35
N PHE A 59 -4.26 -9.53 -4.58
CA PHE A 59 -3.42 -8.74 -5.48
C PHE A 59 -4.05 -7.36 -5.76
N LEU A 60 -5.38 -7.29 -5.96
CA LEU A 60 -6.10 -6.03 -6.12
C LEU A 60 -6.13 -5.21 -4.82
N GLU A 61 -6.40 -5.83 -3.67
CA GLU A 61 -6.38 -5.14 -2.36
C GLU A 61 -5.02 -4.49 -2.06
N ARG A 62 -3.92 -5.19 -2.36
CA ARG A 62 -2.57 -4.64 -2.19
C ARG A 62 -2.27 -3.50 -3.16
N GLY A 63 -2.71 -3.60 -4.42
CA GLY A 63 -2.67 -2.51 -5.38
C GLY A 63 -3.38 -1.24 -4.89
N LYS A 64 -4.60 -1.39 -4.37
CA LYS A 64 -5.37 -0.28 -3.79
C LYS A 64 -4.68 0.33 -2.59
N ARG A 65 -4.13 -0.49 -1.69
CA ARG A 65 -3.38 -0.03 -0.51
C ARG A 65 -2.20 0.84 -0.91
N HIS A 66 -1.37 0.39 -1.85
CA HIS A 66 -0.21 1.17 -2.33
C HIS A 66 -0.65 2.47 -3.01
N LEU A 67 -1.73 2.46 -3.78
CA LEU A 67 -2.25 3.66 -4.41
C LEU A 67 -2.79 4.68 -3.38
N MET A 68 -3.50 4.19 -2.35
CA MET A 68 -3.97 5.01 -1.24
C MET A 68 -2.82 5.66 -0.47
N GLN A 69 -1.72 4.93 -0.27
CA GLN A 69 -0.52 5.47 0.36
C GLN A 69 0.10 6.59 -0.50
N ILE A 70 0.23 6.38 -1.81
CA ILE A 70 0.74 7.41 -2.72
C ILE A 70 -0.17 8.65 -2.66
N PHE A 71 -1.49 8.46 -2.70
CA PHE A 71 -2.45 9.55 -2.58
C PHE A 71 -2.29 10.34 -1.27
N LEU A 72 -2.04 9.64 -0.16
CA LEU A 72 -1.80 10.26 1.14
C LEU A 72 -0.54 11.14 1.13
N ILE A 73 0.56 10.62 0.60
CA ILE A 73 1.84 11.33 0.50
C ILE A 73 1.69 12.58 -0.39
N GLU A 74 1.05 12.44 -1.54
CA GLU A 74 0.81 13.57 -2.45
C GLU A 74 -0.13 14.62 -1.85
N SER A 75 -1.12 14.19 -1.08
CA SER A 75 -2.01 15.08 -0.33
C SER A 75 -1.27 15.83 0.78
N ALA A 76 -0.36 15.15 1.50
CA ALA A 76 0.48 15.76 2.54
C ALA A 76 1.42 16.83 1.98
N LYS A 77 2.04 16.59 0.81
CA LYS A 77 2.87 17.59 0.11
C LYS A 77 2.08 18.87 -0.19
N LYS A 78 0.85 18.73 -0.70
CA LYS A 78 -0.05 19.87 -0.99
C LYS A 78 -0.50 20.59 0.28
N PHE A 79 -0.68 19.87 1.39
CA PHE A 79 -1.04 20.45 2.69
C PHE A 79 0.08 21.30 3.29
N LYS A 80 1.33 20.82 3.30
CA LYS A 80 2.50 21.58 3.80
C LYS A 80 2.62 22.95 3.14
N TYR A 81 2.17 23.05 1.89
CA TYR A 81 2.17 24.29 1.12
C TYR A 81 1.00 25.24 1.44
N LYS A 82 -0.17 24.75 1.89
CA LYS A 82 -1.41 25.54 2.00
C LYS A 82 -1.93 25.80 3.43
N GLN A 83 -1.35 25.20 4.48
CA GLN A 83 -1.72 25.42 5.89
C GLN A 83 -3.24 25.26 6.21
N ILE A 84 -3.96 24.37 5.53
CA ILE A 84 -5.41 24.14 5.77
C ILE A 84 -5.58 23.01 6.80
N ASN A 85 -6.23 23.23 7.95
CA ASN A 85 -6.45 22.16 8.95
C ASN A 85 -7.28 20.98 8.40
N LEU A 86 -6.61 19.86 8.09
CA LEU A 86 -7.17 18.64 7.50
C LEU A 86 -6.79 17.38 8.30
N GLN A 87 -6.40 17.55 9.57
CA GLN A 87 -5.88 16.48 10.42
C GLN A 87 -6.80 15.24 10.44
N HIS A 88 -8.11 15.44 10.62
CA HIS A 88 -9.10 14.36 10.63
C HIS A 88 -9.18 13.56 9.32
N ARG A 89 -8.84 14.15 8.17
CA ARG A 89 -8.79 13.42 6.90
C ARG A 89 -7.55 12.54 6.81
N PHE A 90 -6.40 13.05 7.25
CA PHE A 90 -5.17 12.26 7.33
C PHE A 90 -5.34 11.10 8.32
N GLU A 91 -5.88 11.36 9.51
CA GLU A 91 -6.22 10.33 10.50
C GLU A 91 -7.14 9.25 9.93
N HIS A 92 -8.14 9.64 9.14
CA HIS A 92 -9.03 8.68 8.49
C HIS A 92 -8.30 7.79 7.48
N TYR A 93 -7.42 8.37 6.65
CA TYR A 93 -6.63 7.59 5.69
C TYR A 93 -5.61 6.66 6.36
N PHE A 94 -4.97 7.11 7.44
CA PHE A 94 -4.09 6.24 8.23
C PHE A 94 -4.85 5.04 8.78
N LYS A 95 -6.01 5.26 9.41
CA LYS A 95 -6.86 4.17 9.91
C LYS A 95 -7.29 3.20 8.82
N LEU A 96 -7.56 3.70 7.61
CA LEU A 96 -7.91 2.85 6.48
C LEU A 96 -6.72 1.99 6.03
N LEU A 97 -5.52 2.56 5.93
CA LEU A 97 -4.31 1.80 5.59
C LEU A 97 -3.99 0.74 6.66
N GLU A 98 -4.10 1.09 7.93
CA GLU A 98 -3.94 0.15 9.06
C GLU A 98 -4.94 -1.01 8.98
N LEU A 99 -6.20 -0.72 8.65
CA LEU A 99 -7.22 -1.74 8.49
C LEU A 99 -6.89 -2.69 7.32
N MET A 100 -6.43 -2.16 6.18
CA MET A 100 -6.04 -2.96 5.02
C MET A 100 -4.83 -3.85 5.34
N ASP A 101 -3.82 -3.32 6.03
CA ASP A 101 -2.63 -4.08 6.43
C ASP A 101 -2.99 -5.15 7.48
N LYS A 102 -3.88 -4.84 8.44
CA LYS A 102 -4.40 -5.81 9.40
C LYS A 102 -5.13 -6.96 8.73
N GLN A 103 -6.05 -6.67 7.81
CA GLN A 103 -6.82 -7.68 7.08
C GLN A 103 -5.91 -8.59 6.26
N PHE A 104 -4.89 -8.02 5.62
CA PHE A 104 -3.90 -8.80 4.88
C PHE A 104 -3.08 -9.71 5.80
N LEU A 105 -2.63 -9.19 6.95
CA LEU A 105 -1.91 -9.99 7.95
C LEU A 105 -2.75 -11.13 8.51
N GLU A 106 -4.04 -10.92 8.74
CA GLU A 106 -4.97 -11.97 9.17
C GLU A 106 -5.11 -13.04 8.07
N ALA A 107 -5.31 -12.64 6.81
CA ALA A 107 -5.39 -13.58 5.70
C ALA A 107 -4.09 -14.36 5.45
N ALA A 108 -2.94 -13.72 5.64
CA ALA A 108 -1.63 -14.36 5.54
C ALA A 108 -1.41 -15.39 6.66
N LYS A 109 -1.87 -15.10 7.88
CA LYS A 109 -1.85 -16.06 9.00
C LYS A 109 -2.75 -17.27 8.75
N ASP A 110 -3.93 -17.05 8.17
CA ASP A 110 -4.88 -18.12 7.86
C ASP A 110 -4.44 -18.96 6.66
N ASN A 111 -3.64 -18.39 5.74
CA ASN A 111 -3.23 -19.02 4.49
C ASN A 111 -1.71 -18.92 4.25
N PRO A 112 -0.87 -19.46 5.16
CA PRO A 112 0.58 -19.26 5.12
C PRO A 112 1.24 -19.85 3.86
N ALA A 113 0.64 -20.87 3.24
CA ALA A 113 1.15 -21.46 2.00
C ALA A 113 0.93 -20.58 0.76
N LEU A 114 -0.02 -19.65 0.82
CA LEU A 114 -0.31 -18.69 -0.26
C LEU A 114 0.39 -17.35 -0.03
N PHE A 115 0.82 -17.10 1.20
CA PHE A 115 1.57 -15.92 1.65
C PHE A 115 2.81 -16.33 2.45
N PRO A 116 3.82 -16.92 1.81
CA PRO A 116 5.12 -17.14 2.40
C PRO A 116 5.68 -15.80 2.83
N VAL A 117 5.97 -15.72 4.12
CA VAL A 117 6.52 -14.52 4.73
C VAL A 117 7.94 -14.34 4.17
N PRO A 118 8.26 -13.19 3.54
CA PRO A 118 9.63 -12.90 3.12
C PRO A 118 10.60 -13.00 4.31
N ASP A 119 11.87 -13.37 4.07
CA ASP A 119 12.90 -13.29 5.11
C ASP A 119 13.00 -11.84 5.60
N GLY A 120 12.56 -11.59 6.85
CA GLY A 120 12.38 -10.23 7.40
C GLY A 120 10.92 -9.85 7.72
N GLY A 121 9.96 -10.74 7.51
CA GLY A 121 8.53 -10.45 7.69
C GLY A 121 7.92 -9.86 6.42
N TRP A 122 6.59 -9.70 6.40
CA TRP A 122 5.91 -8.94 5.34
C TRP A 122 6.33 -7.47 5.29
N GLY A 123 7.15 -7.02 6.27
CA GLY A 123 7.81 -5.73 6.22
C GLY A 123 6.83 -4.64 5.85
N PHE A 124 5.68 -4.57 6.55
CA PHE A 124 5.01 -3.28 6.65
C PHE A 124 6.03 -2.44 7.36
N PRO A 125 6.66 -1.47 6.69
CA PRO A 125 7.71 -0.74 7.34
C PRO A 125 7.07 -0.11 8.58
N ASP A 126 7.65 -0.37 9.75
CA ASP A 126 7.85 0.76 10.64
C ASP A 126 8.49 1.81 9.73
N TYR A 127 7.69 2.81 9.38
CA TYR A 127 7.95 3.65 8.22
C TYR A 127 9.22 4.45 8.47
N ILE A 128 10.36 3.92 7.97
CA ILE A 128 11.49 4.56 7.28
C ILE A 128 12.82 3.85 7.61
N SER A 129 13.43 3.20 6.60
CA SER A 129 14.85 2.84 6.62
C SER A 129 15.64 3.90 5.84
N ASN A 130 15.93 5.00 6.52
CA ASN A 130 16.95 5.97 6.15
C ASN A 130 17.32 6.74 7.42
N THR A 131 17.83 6.05 8.44
CA THR A 131 18.35 6.64 9.70
C THR A 131 17.41 7.56 10.50
N PHE A 132 16.20 7.79 10.04
CA PHE A 132 15.13 8.57 10.66
C PHE A 132 13.94 7.62 10.82
N SER A 133 13.51 7.37 12.04
CA SER A 133 12.31 6.57 12.32
C SER A 133 11.16 7.56 12.43
N TYR A 134 10.06 7.38 11.71
CA TYR A 134 8.89 8.23 11.91
C TYR A 134 7.70 7.41 12.39
N ASP A 135 6.88 8.00 13.24
CA ASP A 135 5.60 7.42 13.60
C ASP A 135 4.62 7.51 12.41
N PHE A 136 3.46 6.87 12.56
CA PHE A 136 2.42 6.90 11.54
C PHE A 136 1.88 8.32 11.25
N MET A 137 2.16 9.32 12.09
CA MET A 137 1.83 10.73 11.87
C MET A 137 2.93 11.51 11.14
N GLY A 138 4.08 10.89 10.87
CA GLY A 138 5.25 11.57 10.31
C GLY A 138 6.01 12.40 11.34
N ILE A 139 5.84 12.11 12.63
CA ILE A 139 6.65 12.66 13.72
C ILE A 139 7.92 11.82 13.81
N ASP A 140 9.06 12.50 13.90
CA ASP A 140 10.36 11.85 14.06
C ASP A 140 10.42 11.16 15.44
N ASN A 141 10.71 9.86 15.45
CA ASN A 141 10.98 9.05 16.62
C ASN A 141 12.49 8.99 16.88
N GLU A 142 13.19 10.11 16.72
CA GLU A 142 14.50 10.27 17.33
C GLU A 142 14.30 10.07 18.85
N GLU A 143 14.60 8.87 19.34
CA GLU A 143 14.95 8.71 20.74
C GLU A 143 16.12 9.66 20.97
N GLU A 144 15.89 10.75 21.71
CA GLU A 144 16.95 11.45 22.41
C GLU A 144 17.62 10.40 23.30
N THR A 145 18.64 9.73 22.77
CA THR A 145 19.67 9.13 23.61
C THR A 145 20.31 10.29 24.34
N GLU A 146 19.76 10.66 25.50
CA GLU A 146 20.48 11.40 26.51
C GLU A 146 21.77 10.62 26.77
N VAL A 147 22.87 11.18 26.28
CA VAL A 147 24.21 10.75 26.64
C VAL A 147 24.36 11.03 28.13
N ALA A 148 24.29 9.97 28.94
CA ALA A 148 24.67 9.97 30.34
C ALA A 148 25.83 8.99 30.56
#